data_AF-A0A972ZKI8-F1
#
_entry.id   AF-A0A972ZKI8-F1
#
_cell.length_a   1.000
_cell.length_b   1.000
_cell.length_c   1.000
_cell.angle_alpha   90.00
_cell.angle_beta   90.00
_cell.angle_gamma   90.00
#
_symmetry.space_group_name_H-M   'P 1'
#
loop_
_entity.id
_entity.type
_entity.pdbx_description
1 polymer ?
#
loop_
_entity_poly.entity_id
_entity_poly.type
_entity_poly.pdbx_seq_one_letter_code
_entity_poly.pdbx_strand_id
1 'polypeptide(L)'
;MNRASKRGYAAIDAVVNICTPEALEHRRDWWAGFLGDKMNAEEQNIKGVTVEAMLAQMDDAGIDKAFLIATRAGPVGVPSCYRIPYEVVADAVAQAPDRLYGLAGID
;
A
#
# COMPACT_ATOMS: atom_id res chain seq x y z
N MET A 1 3.16 17.89 14.07
CA MET A 1 4.23 18.86 13.78
C MET A 1 4.40 18.89 12.27
N ASN A 2 4.27 20.05 11.61
CA ASN A 2 4.26 20.14 10.15
C ASN A 2 5.67 19.84 9.59
N ARG A 3 5.86 18.69 8.93
CA ARG A 3 7.14 18.37 8.27
C ARG A 3 7.22 19.24 7.02
N ALA A 4 8.01 20.32 7.09
CA ALA A 4 8.19 21.22 5.96
C ALA A 4 8.84 20.46 4.79
N SER A 5 8.05 20.15 3.77
CA SER A 5 8.54 19.63 2.50
C SER A 5 9.53 20.62 1.89
N LYS A 6 10.67 20.11 1.41
CA LYS A 6 11.68 20.89 0.66
C LYS A 6 11.09 21.60 -0.57
N ARG A 7 9.88 21.22 -1.01
CA ARG A 7 9.21 21.72 -2.20
C ARG A 7 8.24 22.88 -1.93
N GLY A 8 8.05 23.28 -0.67
CA GLY A 8 7.12 24.36 -0.28
C GLY A 8 5.64 23.97 -0.26
N TYR A 9 5.33 22.69 -0.47
CA TYR A 9 3.98 22.11 -0.39
C TYR A 9 4.02 20.69 0.17
N ALA A 10 2.96 20.29 0.87
CA ALA A 10 2.76 18.89 1.27
C ALA A 10 2.14 18.09 0.12
N ALA A 11 2.48 16.80 0.03
CA ALA A 11 1.94 15.89 -0.97
C ALA A 11 1.15 14.75 -0.31
N ILE A 12 0.09 14.32 -0.99
CA ILE A 12 -0.72 13.16 -0.60
C ILE A 12 -0.65 12.14 -1.73
N ASP A 13 -0.27 10.91 -1.40
CA ASP A 13 -0.47 9.79 -2.31
C ASP A 13 -1.89 9.24 -2.13
N ALA A 14 -2.70 9.41 -3.16
CA ALA A 14 -4.11 9.06 -3.14
C ALA A 14 -4.38 7.56 -3.31
N VAL A 15 -3.42 6.78 -3.81
CA VAL A 15 -3.65 5.40 -4.23
C VAL A 15 -2.44 4.53 -3.87
N VAL A 16 -2.36 4.12 -2.60
CA VAL A 16 -1.29 3.24 -2.13
C VAL A 16 -1.83 1.83 -1.94
N ASN A 17 -1.32 0.91 -2.77
CA ASN A 17 -1.52 -0.51 -2.56
C ASN A 17 -0.65 -0.97 -1.38
N ILE A 18 -1.28 -1.55 -0.36
CA ILE A 18 -0.53 -2.13 0.76
C ILE A 18 0.23 -3.38 0.31
N CYS A 19 1.54 -3.39 0.58
CA CYS A 19 2.46 -4.47 0.23
C CYS A 19 3.26 -4.91 1.46
N THR A 20 2.65 -4.93 2.64
CA THR A 20 3.27 -5.57 3.81
C THR A 20 3.28 -7.09 3.64
N PRO A 21 4.17 -7.83 4.34
CA PRO A 21 4.15 -9.29 4.31
C PRO A 21 2.75 -9.88 4.55
N GLU A 22 2.02 -9.35 5.53
CA GLU A 22 0.65 -9.76 5.86
C GLU A 22 -0.32 -9.50 4.70
N ALA A 23 -0.22 -8.33 4.04
CA ALA A 23 -1.04 -8.04 2.88
C ALA A 23 -0.74 -8.95 1.68
N LEU A 24 0.52 -9.38 1.52
CA LEU A 24 0.94 -10.26 0.44
C LEU A 24 0.42 -11.70 0.61
N GLU A 25 0.15 -12.16 1.83
CA GLU A 25 -0.51 -13.46 2.08
C GLU A 25 -1.90 -13.57 1.45
N HIS A 26 -2.56 -12.42 1.22
CA HIS A 26 -3.87 -12.36 0.57
C HIS A 26 -3.79 -12.19 -0.95
N ARG A 27 -2.58 -11.99 -1.49
CA ARG A 27 -2.37 -11.88 -2.93
C ARG A 27 -2.20 -13.25 -3.55
N ARG A 28 -2.54 -13.32 -4.83
CA ARG A 28 -2.50 -14.58 -5.61
C ARG A 28 -1.08 -14.80 -6.16
N ASP A 29 -0.75 -16.04 -6.47
CA ASP A 29 0.58 -16.44 -6.98
C ASP A 29 1.02 -15.70 -8.25
N TRP A 30 0.08 -15.21 -9.07
CA TRP A 30 0.40 -14.41 -10.25
C TRP A 30 0.94 -13.01 -9.93
N TRP A 31 0.77 -12.54 -8.69
CA TRP A 31 1.11 -11.17 -8.27
C TRP A 31 2.59 -10.85 -8.46
N ALA A 32 3.48 -11.76 -8.07
CA ALA A 32 4.92 -11.53 -8.14
C ALA A 32 5.41 -11.39 -9.59
N GLY A 33 4.97 -12.29 -10.48
CA GLY A 33 5.28 -12.19 -11.91
C GLY A 33 4.68 -10.94 -12.57
N PHE A 34 3.47 -10.53 -12.17
CA PHE A 34 2.89 -9.28 -12.66
C PHE A 34 3.75 -8.05 -12.27
N LEU A 35 4.16 -7.95 -11.00
CA LEU A 35 4.97 -6.82 -10.55
C LEU A 35 6.40 -6.85 -11.12
N GLY A 36 7.06 -8.01 -11.07
CA GLY A 36 8.44 -8.16 -11.53
C GLY A 36 8.55 -8.06 -13.05
N ASP A 37 7.84 -8.92 -13.78
CA ASP A 37 8.08 -9.08 -15.22
C ASP A 37 7.40 -7.97 -16.04
N LYS A 38 6.19 -7.54 -15.63
CA LYS A 38 5.41 -6.57 -16.40
C LYS A 38 5.58 -5.13 -15.91
N MET A 39 5.62 -4.93 -14.59
CA MET A 39 5.72 -3.60 -14.01
C MET A 39 7.17 -3.19 -13.69
N ASN A 40 8.14 -4.09 -13.86
CA ASN A 40 9.55 -3.88 -13.53
C ASN A 40 9.74 -3.30 -12.12
N ALA A 41 8.94 -3.80 -11.18
CA ALA A 41 8.98 -3.37 -9.79
C ALA A 41 10.26 -3.89 -9.12
N GLU A 42 10.81 -3.10 -8.20
CA GLU A 42 11.96 -3.53 -7.41
C GLU A 42 11.60 -4.74 -6.53
N GLU A 43 12.58 -5.63 -6.33
CA GLU A 43 12.40 -6.89 -5.58
C GLU A 43 11.83 -6.67 -4.17
N GLN A 44 12.24 -5.58 -3.51
CA GLN A 44 11.72 -5.19 -2.20
C GLN A 44 10.20 -4.94 -2.21
N ASN A 45 9.66 -4.35 -3.27
CA ASN A 45 8.23 -4.09 -3.41
C ASN A 45 7.45 -5.36 -3.79
N ILE A 46 8.14 -6.38 -4.32
CA ILE A 46 7.57 -7.69 -4.65
C ILE A 46 7.50 -8.58 -3.40
N LYS A 47 8.56 -8.60 -2.59
CA LYS A 47 8.65 -9.40 -1.35
C LYS A 47 7.91 -8.77 -0.17
N GLY A 48 7.61 -7.48 -0.29
CA GLY A 48 6.89 -6.71 0.70
C GLY A 48 7.80 -5.92 1.62
N VAL A 49 7.22 -4.85 2.17
CA VAL A 49 7.92 -3.87 3.02
C VAL A 49 7.14 -3.67 4.31
N THR A 50 7.85 -3.46 5.43
CA THR A 50 7.20 -3.09 6.68
C THR A 50 6.56 -1.71 6.56
N VAL A 51 5.60 -1.39 7.45
CA VAL A 51 5.02 -0.04 7.50
C VAL A 51 6.09 1.01 7.79
N GLU A 52 7.07 0.70 8.63
CA GLU A 52 8.23 1.55 8.89
C GLU A 52 9.04 1.86 7.62
N ALA A 53 9.36 0.82 6.84
CA ALA A 53 10.09 1.00 5.57
C ALA A 53 9.28 1.81 4.56
N MET A 54 7.96 1.59 4.48
CA MET A 54 7.05 2.39 3.66
C MET A 54 7.04 3.87 4.09
N LEU A 55 7.04 4.16 5.39
CA LEU A 55 7.10 5.54 5.90
C LEU A 55 8.44 6.23 5.57
N ALA A 56 9.54 5.48 5.58
CA ALA A 56 10.84 5.98 5.14
C ALA A 56 10.83 6.31 3.64
N GLN A 57 10.25 5.44 2.80
CA GLN A 57 10.06 5.71 1.37
C GLN A 57 9.18 6.94 1.12
N MET A 58 8.12 7.12 1.92
CA MET A 58 7.28 8.34 1.86
C MET A 58 8.09 9.59 2.21
N ASP A 59 8.94 9.53 3.25
CA ASP A 59 9.80 10.65 3.64
C ASP A 59 10.80 11.02 2.52
N ASP A 60 11.45 10.03 1.92
CA ASP A 60 12.40 10.23 0.82
C ASP A 60 11.72 10.80 -0.43
N ALA A 61 10.48 10.36 -0.72
CA ALA A 61 9.67 10.87 -1.81
C ALA A 61 9.09 12.28 -1.54
N GLY A 62 9.04 12.70 -0.27
CA GLY A 62 8.39 13.94 0.15
C GLY A 62 6.86 13.85 0.22
N ILE A 63 6.33 12.67 0.52
CA ILE A 63 4.90 12.38 0.70
C ILE A 63 4.54 12.53 2.18
N ASP A 64 3.60 13.43 2.49
CA ASP A 64 3.16 13.69 3.85
C ASP A 64 2.11 12.66 4.32
N LYS A 65 1.16 12.36 3.44
CA LYS A 65 0.01 11.47 3.72
C LYS A 65 -0.21 10.45 2.62
N ALA A 66 -0.75 9.29 2.98
CA ALA A 66 -1.07 8.23 2.04
C ALA A 66 -2.41 7.58 2.36
N PHE A 67 -3.16 7.26 1.31
CA PHE A 67 -4.39 6.46 1.40
C PHE A 67 -4.09 4.99 1.05
N LEU A 68 -4.17 4.12 2.06
CA LEU A 68 -4.00 2.67 1.95
C LEU A 68 -5.32 2.00 1.57
N ILE A 69 -5.30 1.19 0.51
CA ILE A 69 -6.53 0.59 -0.03
C ILE A 69 -6.70 -0.85 0.46
N ALA A 70 -7.85 -1.13 1.09
CA ALA A 70 -8.31 -2.50 1.32
C ALA A 70 -8.97 -3.01 0.05
N THR A 71 -8.14 -3.42 -0.92
CA THR A 71 -8.57 -3.66 -2.29
C THR A 71 -9.58 -4.79 -2.39
N ARG A 72 -10.67 -4.52 -3.13
CA ARG A 72 -11.61 -5.52 -3.62
C ARG A 72 -11.57 -5.59 -5.15
N ALA A 73 -10.75 -6.49 -5.68
CA ALA A 73 -10.53 -6.59 -7.12
C ALA A 73 -11.32 -7.74 -7.75
N GLY A 74 -12.10 -7.42 -8.79
CA GLY A 74 -12.78 -8.39 -9.64
C GLY A 74 -14.00 -9.08 -8.99
N PRO A 75 -14.83 -9.77 -9.81
CA PRO A 75 -15.97 -10.54 -9.34
C PRO A 75 -15.53 -11.81 -8.58
N VAL A 76 -16.32 -12.24 -7.60
CA VAL A 76 -16.04 -13.48 -6.85
C VAL A 76 -16.05 -14.68 -7.80
N GLY A 77 -15.02 -15.53 -7.69
CA GLY A 77 -14.89 -16.78 -8.45
C GLY A 77 -13.97 -16.72 -9.66
N VAL A 78 -13.48 -15.54 -10.07
CA VAL A 78 -12.43 -15.47 -11.11
C VAL A 78 -11.03 -15.63 -10.50
N PRO A 79 -10.06 -16.28 -11.19
CA PRO A 79 -8.72 -16.50 -10.65
C PRO A 79 -7.93 -15.24 -10.27
N SER A 80 -8.25 -14.11 -10.93
CA SER A 80 -7.66 -12.80 -10.65
C SER A 80 -8.30 -12.07 -9.46
N CYS A 81 -9.40 -12.61 -8.90
CA CYS A 81 -10.10 -12.00 -7.78
C CYS A 81 -9.26 -12.09 -6.50
N TYR A 82 -9.14 -10.96 -5.80
CA TYR A 82 -8.56 -10.92 -4.46
C TYR A 82 -9.24 -9.84 -3.61
N ARG A 83 -9.14 -10.02 -2.29
CA ARG A 83 -9.72 -9.15 -1.26
C ARG A 83 -8.66 -8.99 -0.18
N ILE A 84 -8.23 -7.75 0.07
CA ILE A 84 -7.41 -7.43 1.24
C ILE A 84 -8.36 -7.24 2.43
N PRO A 85 -8.19 -7.95 3.56
CA PRO A 85 -8.99 -7.73 4.75
C PRO A 85 -8.87 -6.28 5.25
N TYR A 86 -9.95 -5.75 5.82
CA TYR A 86 -9.95 -4.36 6.31
C TYR A 86 -9.02 -4.20 7.51
N GLU A 87 -8.88 -5.25 8.31
CA GLU A 87 -8.06 -5.35 9.50
C GLU A 87 -6.59 -5.12 9.16
N VAL A 88 -6.09 -5.72 8.07
CA VAL A 88 -4.71 -5.52 7.60
C VAL A 88 -4.42 -4.04 7.32
N VAL A 89 -5.38 -3.33 6.74
CA VAL A 89 -5.23 -1.88 6.49
C VAL A 89 -5.40 -1.08 7.78
N ALA A 90 -6.35 -1.44 8.64
CA ALA A 90 -6.58 -0.75 9.91
C ALA A 90 -5.36 -0.86 10.84
N ASP A 91 -4.73 -2.03 10.90
CA ASP A 91 -3.52 -2.28 11.70
C ASP A 91 -2.31 -1.50 11.16
N ALA A 92 -2.19 -1.35 9.85
CA ALA A 92 -1.16 -0.49 9.25
C ALA A 92 -1.42 1.00 9.56
N VAL A 93 -2.67 1.45 9.46
CA VAL A 93 -3.07 2.83 9.80
C VAL A 93 -2.79 3.15 11.27
N ALA A 94 -3.04 2.21 12.18
CA ALA A 94 -2.82 2.39 13.61
C ALA A 94 -1.34 2.68 13.97
N GLN A 95 -0.39 2.26 13.12
CA GLN A 95 1.03 2.51 13.34
C GLN A 95 1.46 3.96 13.02
N ALA A 96 0.71 4.67 12.18
CA ALA A 96 0.97 6.08 11.85
C ALA A 96 -0.33 6.84 11.49
N PRO A 97 -1.25 7.03 12.46
CA PRO A 97 -2.61 7.53 12.20
C PRO A 97 -2.66 9.01 11.75
N ASP A 98 -1.55 9.75 11.88
CA ASP A 98 -1.40 11.12 11.38
C ASP A 98 -0.89 11.19 9.94
N ARG A 99 -0.52 10.04 9.35
CA ARG A 99 0.07 9.92 8.02
C ARG A 99 -0.65 8.93 7.10
N LEU A 100 -1.18 7.85 7.66
CA LEU A 100 -1.81 6.77 6.91
C LEU A 100 -3.32 6.79 7.11
N TYR A 101 -4.06 6.64 6.03
CA TYR A 101 -5.52 6.68 6.02
C TYR A 101 -6.07 5.49 5.25
N GLY A 102 -7.00 4.75 5.84
CA GLY A 102 -7.59 3.57 5.19
C GLY A 102 -8.71 3.94 4.21
N LEU A 103 -8.77 3.24 3.08
CA LEU A 103 -9.90 3.24 2.16
C LEU A 103 -10.53 1.84 2.10
N ALA A 104 -11.81 1.76 2.46
CA ALA A 104 -12.58 0.52 2.37
C ALA A 104 -13.02 0.28 0.93
N GLY A 105 -12.51 -0.78 0.29
CA GLY A 105 -13.05 -1.25 -0.99
C GLY A 105 -14.42 -1.90 -0.80
N ILE A 106 -15.37 -1.63 -1.68
CA ILE A 106 -16.73 -2.20 -1.67
C ILE A 106 -17.03 -2.89 -3.00
N ASP A 107 -17.88 -3.93 -2.97
CA ASP A 107 -18.29 -4.74 -4.13
C ASP A 107 -19.82 -4.98 -4.18
#